data_AF-A0A8B6CHX6-F1
#
_entry.id   AF-A0A8B6CHX6-F1
#
_cell.length_a   1.000
_cell.length_b   1.000
_cell.length_c   1.000
_cell.angle_alpha   90.00
_cell.angle_beta   90.00
_cell.angle_gamma   90.00
#
_symmetry.space_group_name_H-M   'P 1'
#
loop_
_entity.id
_entity.type
_entity.pdbx_description
1 polymer ?
#
loop_
_entity_poly.entity_id
_entity_poly.type
_entity_poly.pdbx_seq_one_letter_code
_entity_poly.pdbx_strand_id
1 'polypeptide(L)'
;MAAPTAAKEHLYKILVIGEFGVGKTSVIRRYTEGVFSPNYKLTIGVDFALKTVNWDDSTKINLQLWDIAGHERFGQMTRVYYKYAIAAIIVFDLTRPATFESVLKWLNDVHSKVMLANQEPVPVVLLANKCDMENATVDSRVLSQFCQSNNIVNWFETSAKNNINIV
;
A
#
# COMPACT_ATOMS: atom_id res chain seq x y z
N MET A 1 -27.42 -23.24 26.30
CA MET A 1 -26.40 -22.19 26.03
C MET A 1 -25.57 -22.66 24.85
N ALA A 2 -25.66 -21.99 23.71
CA ALA A 2 -24.78 -22.29 22.57
C ALA A 2 -23.34 -21.91 22.94
N ALA A 3 -22.37 -22.77 22.62
CA ALA A 3 -20.96 -22.43 22.76
C ALA A 3 -20.67 -21.15 21.95
N PRO A 4 -19.83 -20.22 22.45
CA PRO A 4 -19.46 -19.06 21.67
C PRO A 4 -18.82 -19.55 20.37
N THR A 5 -19.41 -19.19 19.23
CA THR A 5 -18.86 -19.46 17.90
C THR A 5 -17.44 -18.90 17.88
N ALA A 6 -16.45 -19.78 17.67
CA ALA A 6 -15.05 -19.38 17.65
C ALA A 6 -14.85 -18.24 16.64
N ALA A 7 -14.37 -17.10 17.11
CA ALA A 7 -14.10 -15.95 16.25
C ALA A 7 -13.10 -16.35 15.16
N LYS A 8 -13.44 -16.11 13.89
CA LYS A 8 -12.55 -16.33 12.75
C LYS A 8 -11.50 -15.24 12.73
N GLU A 9 -10.23 -15.64 12.73
CA GLU A 9 -9.11 -14.72 12.61
C GLU A 9 -8.41 -14.93 11.27
N HIS A 10 -8.31 -13.86 10.50
CA HIS A 10 -7.58 -13.84 9.24
C HIS A 10 -6.34 -12.97 9.36
N LEU A 11 -5.25 -13.39 8.73
CA LEU A 11 -4.00 -12.64 8.66
C LEU A 11 -3.67 -12.39 7.19
N TYR A 12 -3.57 -11.11 6.81
CA TYR A 12 -3.26 -10.72 5.45
C TYR A 12 -2.00 -9.87 5.40
N LYS A 13 -1.04 -10.33 4.61
CA LYS A 13 0.19 -9.59 4.33
C LYS A 13 -0.01 -8.70 3.10
N ILE A 14 0.14 -7.39 3.30
CA ILE A 14 -0.02 -6.36 2.28
C ILE A 14 1.30 -5.61 2.13
N LEU A 15 1.80 -5.55 0.90
CA LEU A 15 2.99 -4.76 0.58
C LEU A 15 2.61 -3.29 0.42
N VAL A 16 3.43 -2.37 0.93
CA VAL A 16 3.33 -0.95 0.64
C VAL A 16 4.64 -0.50 -0.02
N ILE A 17 4.55 -0.18 -1.31
CA ILE A 17 5.70 0.06 -2.19
C ILE A 17 5.53 1.36 -2.98
N GLY A 18 6.62 1.82 -3.61
CA GLY A 18 6.67 3.10 -4.30
C GLY A 18 7.98 3.84 -4.03
N GLU A 19 8.21 4.93 -4.75
CA GLU A 19 9.45 5.71 -4.66
C GLU A 19 9.75 6.25 -3.25
N PHE A 20 10.99 6.68 -3.03
CA PHE A 20 11.35 7.33 -1.77
C PHE A 20 10.58 8.65 -1.58
N GLY A 21 10.20 8.95 -0.34
CA GLY A 21 9.54 10.21 0.01
C GLY A 21 8.09 10.36 -0.46
N VAL A 22 7.48 9.35 -1.08
CA VAL A 22 6.07 9.40 -1.52
C VAL A 22 5.06 9.33 -0.36
N GLY A 23 5.51 8.92 0.84
CA GLY A 23 4.70 8.92 2.06
C GLY A 23 4.15 7.56 2.49
N LYS A 24 4.74 6.45 2.05
CA LYS A 24 4.37 5.07 2.45
C LYS A 24 4.28 4.89 3.96
N THR A 25 5.37 5.18 4.68
CA THR A 25 5.45 5.13 6.13
C THR A 25 4.39 6.03 6.78
N SER A 26 4.19 7.24 6.26
CA SER A 26 3.19 8.18 6.79
C SER A 26 1.75 7.68 6.61
N VAL A 27 1.43 7.05 5.47
CA VAL A 27 0.12 6.44 5.24
C VAL A 27 -0.10 5.28 6.21
N ILE A 28 0.88 4.39 6.36
CA ILE A 28 0.81 3.27 7.30
C ILE A 28 0.58 3.77 8.72
N ARG A 29 1.43 4.69 9.20
CA ARG A 29 1.32 5.25 10.55
C ARG A 29 0.01 6.00 10.76
N ARG A 30 -0.49 6.70 9.74
CA ARG A 30 -1.81 7.34 9.83
C ARG A 30 -2.90 6.29 10.04
N TYR A 31 -2.86 5.19 9.29
CA TYR A 31 -3.88 4.14 9.38
C TYR A 31 -3.80 3.32 10.68
N THR A 32 -2.59 3.05 11.17
CA THR A 32 -2.36 2.20 12.35
C THR A 32 -2.44 2.98 13.66
N GLU A 33 -1.77 4.13 13.73
CA GLU A 33 -1.60 4.92 14.95
C GLU A 33 -2.50 6.16 14.98
N GLY A 34 -3.05 6.59 13.83
CA GLY A 34 -3.78 7.85 13.75
C GLY A 34 -2.87 9.08 13.82
N VAL A 35 -1.55 8.93 13.63
CA VAL A 35 -0.54 10.00 13.81
C VAL A 35 0.14 10.34 12.49
N PHE A 36 0.51 11.61 12.32
CA PHE A 36 1.38 12.08 11.24
C PHE A 36 2.56 12.86 11.82
N SER A 37 3.73 12.66 11.22
CA SER A 37 4.96 13.41 11.54
C SER A 37 5.48 14.07 10.27
N PRO A 38 5.69 15.41 10.27
CA PRO A 38 6.32 16.10 9.14
C PRO A 38 7.81 15.79 9.01
N ASN A 39 8.44 15.30 10.10
CA ASN A 39 9.85 14.93 10.09
C ASN A 39 10.07 13.70 9.20
N TYR A 40 10.63 13.93 8.03
CA TYR A 40 10.99 12.88 7.11
C TYR A 40 12.17 12.07 7.64
N LYS A 41 11.98 10.76 7.78
CA LYS A 41 13.04 9.79 8.01
C LYS A 41 13.00 8.77 6.88
N LEU A 42 14.17 8.44 6.34
CA LEU A 42 14.29 7.37 5.36
C LEU A 42 14.01 6.03 6.04
N THR A 43 13.14 5.21 5.45
CA THR A 43 13.03 3.80 5.81
C THR A 43 14.31 3.10 5.36
N ILE A 44 14.98 2.41 6.28
CA ILE A 44 16.13 1.56 6.00
C ILE A 44 15.61 0.13 6.00
N GLY A 45 15.78 -0.63 4.91
CA GLY A 45 15.25 -1.98 4.87
C GLY A 45 13.74 -2.01 4.68
N VAL A 46 13.13 -2.75 5.59
CA VAL A 46 11.70 -2.97 5.69
C VAL A 46 11.25 -2.67 7.11
N ASP A 47 10.09 -2.03 7.22
CA ASP A 47 9.37 -1.90 8.49
C ASP A 47 8.02 -2.61 8.39
N PHE A 48 7.45 -2.98 9.54
CA PHE A 48 6.16 -3.65 9.59
C PHE A 48 5.24 -2.98 10.60
N ALA A 49 3.96 -2.87 10.24
CA ALA A 49 2.91 -2.46 11.15
C ALA A 49 1.74 -3.44 11.10
N LEU A 50 1.06 -3.62 12.24
CA LEU A 50 -0.12 -4.46 12.35
C LEU A 50 -1.35 -3.58 12.55
N LYS A 51 -2.39 -3.78 11.74
CA LYS A 51 -3.72 -3.19 11.96
C LYS A 51 -4.75 -4.30 12.11
N THR A 52 -5.45 -4.33 13.24
CA THR A 52 -6.62 -5.19 13.42
C THR A 52 -7.88 -4.43 13.03
N VAL A 53 -8.70 -5.07 12.20
CA VAL A 53 -10.03 -4.61 11.76
C VAL A 53 -11.05 -5.62 12.25
N ASN A 54 -12.05 -5.15 13.01
CA ASN A 54 -13.21 -5.97 13.36
C ASN A 54 -14.17 -5.92 12.16
N TRP A 55 -14.21 -6.99 11.37
CA TRP A 55 -14.99 -7.04 10.14
C TRP A 55 -16.49 -7.26 10.43
N ASP A 56 -16.77 -8.18 11.34
CA ASP A 56 -18.11 -8.45 11.89
C ASP A 56 -17.97 -8.96 13.34
N ASP A 57 -19.09 -9.26 13.99
CA ASP A 57 -19.15 -9.74 15.39
C ASP A 57 -18.34 -11.03 15.64
N SER A 58 -18.03 -11.77 14.58
CA SER A 58 -17.36 -13.07 14.63
C SER A 58 -16.05 -13.12 13.86
N THR A 59 -15.66 -12.06 13.15
CA THR A 59 -14.52 -12.07 12.23
C THR A 59 -13.56 -10.91 12.50
N LYS A 60 -12.31 -11.24 12.80
CA LYS A 60 -11.20 -10.29 12.94
C LYS A 60 -10.21 -10.45 11.80
N ILE A 61 -9.82 -9.33 11.22
CA ILE A 61 -8.84 -9.27 10.15
C ILE A 61 -7.61 -8.54 10.66
N ASN A 62 -6.47 -9.21 10.65
CA ASN A 62 -5.17 -8.67 10.99
C ASN A 62 -4.40 -8.37 9.71
N LEU A 63 -4.18 -7.09 9.43
CA LEU A 63 -3.43 -6.60 8.28
C LEU A 63 -1.98 -6.38 8.69
N GLN A 64 -1.06 -7.13 8.09
CA GLN A 64 0.37 -6.87 8.17
C GLN A 64 0.77 -5.96 7.02
N LEU A 65 1.06 -4.71 7.33
CA LEU A 65 1.49 -3.69 6.37
C LEU A 65 3.02 -3.68 6.33
N TRP A 66 3.59 -4.07 5.19
CA TRP A 66 5.03 -4.15 4.99
C TRP A 66 5.50 -2.90 4.24
N ASP A 67 6.10 -1.95 4.97
CA ASP A 67 6.70 -0.73 4.42
C ASP A 67 8.06 -1.05 3.81
N ILE A 68 8.14 -1.09 2.48
CA ILE A 68 9.39 -1.40 1.77
C ILE A 68 10.09 -0.11 1.41
N ALA A 69 11.36 0.04 1.77
CA ALA A 69 12.11 1.24 1.39
C ALA A 69 12.16 1.42 -0.14
N GLY A 70 11.89 2.65 -0.60
CA GLY A 70 11.75 2.95 -2.04
C GLY A 70 13.06 2.80 -2.84
N HIS A 71 14.22 2.77 -2.18
CA HIS A 71 15.51 2.53 -2.82
C HIS A 71 15.84 1.03 -2.96
N GLU A 72 15.14 0.14 -2.26
CA GLU A 72 15.49 -1.30 -2.20
C GLU A 72 15.01 -2.12 -3.40
N ARG A 73 14.54 -1.46 -4.46
CA ARG A 73 14.00 -2.10 -5.67
C ARG A 73 14.97 -3.07 -6.37
N PHE A 74 16.28 -2.92 -6.16
CA PHE A 74 17.32 -3.67 -6.88
C PHE A 74 18.00 -4.77 -6.05
N GLY A 75 17.55 -5.02 -4.81
CA GLY A 75 18.16 -6.01 -3.93
C GLY A 75 17.65 -7.44 -4.17
N GLN A 76 18.51 -8.44 -3.96
CA GLN A 76 18.06 -9.85 -3.87
C GLN A 76 17.02 -10.06 -2.74
N MET A 77 17.05 -9.19 -1.72
CA MET A 77 16.17 -9.21 -0.55
C MET A 77 14.70 -8.93 -0.90
N THR A 78 14.39 -8.25 -2.00
CA THR A 78 13.01 -7.89 -2.35
C THR A 78 12.11 -9.13 -2.52
N ARG A 79 12.66 -10.25 -3.03
CA ARG A 79 11.92 -11.52 -3.14
C ARG A 79 11.52 -12.07 -1.77
N VAL A 80 12.38 -11.91 -0.77
CA VAL A 80 12.10 -12.35 0.61
C VAL A 80 10.97 -11.51 1.21
N TYR A 81 11.00 -10.19 0.99
CA TYR A 81 9.97 -9.29 1.51
C TYR A 81 8.61 -9.52 0.86
N TYR A 82 8.55 -9.85 -0.43
CA TYR A 82 7.28 -10.01 -1.15
C TYR A 82 6.61 -11.36 -0.89
N LYS A 83 7.38 -12.34 -0.39
CA LYS A 83 6.89 -13.70 -0.16
C LYS A 83 5.64 -13.68 0.73
N TYR A 84 4.61 -14.43 0.31
CA TYR A 84 3.31 -14.58 0.96
C TYR A 84 2.44 -13.32 1.01
N ALA A 85 2.80 -12.25 0.30
CA ALA A 85 1.89 -11.12 0.15
C ALA A 85 0.65 -11.53 -0.66
N ILE A 86 -0.52 -11.08 -0.21
CA ILE A 86 -1.80 -11.35 -0.86
C ILE A 86 -2.37 -10.12 -1.58
N ALA A 87 -1.77 -8.95 -1.37
CA ALA A 87 -2.10 -7.70 -2.04
C ALA A 87 -0.91 -6.73 -2.00
N ALA A 88 -0.93 -5.72 -2.85
CA ALA A 88 0.03 -4.62 -2.83
C ALA A 88 -0.66 -3.26 -2.93
N ILE A 89 -0.06 -2.27 -2.28
CA ILE A 89 -0.42 -0.87 -2.37
C ILE A 89 0.79 -0.15 -2.98
N ILE A 90 0.60 0.45 -4.14
CA ILE A 90 1.62 1.31 -4.76
C ILE A 90 1.28 2.75 -4.41
N VAL A 91 2.20 3.46 -3.80
CA VAL A 91 2.05 4.86 -3.41
C VAL A 91 2.92 5.73 -4.31
N PHE A 92 2.34 6.78 -4.87
CA PHE A 92 3.09 7.84 -5.54
C PHE A 92 2.71 9.21 -4.97
N ASP A 93 3.49 10.21 -5.30
CA ASP A 93 3.33 11.59 -4.83
C ASP A 93 2.71 12.44 -5.93
N LEU A 94 1.50 12.96 -5.69
CA LEU A 94 0.75 13.79 -6.64
C LEU A 94 1.49 15.06 -7.06
N THR A 95 2.47 15.51 -6.25
CA THR A 95 3.28 16.71 -6.54
C THR A 95 4.57 16.40 -7.31
N ARG A 96 4.88 15.11 -7.54
CA ARG A 96 6.11 14.66 -8.21
C ARG A 96 5.81 13.68 -9.35
N PRO A 97 5.67 14.16 -10.61
CA PRO A 97 5.34 13.34 -11.77
C PRO A 97 6.23 12.11 -11.96
N ALA A 98 7.54 12.24 -11.72
CA ALA A 98 8.50 11.13 -11.84
C ALA A 98 8.13 9.92 -10.96
N THR A 99 7.43 10.14 -9.84
CA THR A 99 6.99 9.05 -8.97
C THR A 99 5.81 8.28 -9.54
N PHE A 100 4.96 8.93 -10.34
CA PHE A 100 3.89 8.29 -11.09
C PHE A 100 4.45 7.45 -12.25
N GLU A 101 5.44 7.96 -12.98
CA GLU A 101 6.13 7.18 -14.04
C GLU A 101 6.78 5.90 -13.50
N SER A 102 7.23 5.92 -12.24
CA SER A 102 7.75 4.75 -11.55
C SER A 102 6.69 3.72 -11.14
N VAL A 103 5.39 4.01 -11.22
CA VAL A 103 4.34 3.06 -10.80
C VAL A 103 4.37 1.77 -11.62
N LEU A 104 4.49 1.86 -12.95
CA LEU A 104 4.61 0.67 -13.82
C LEU A 104 5.82 -0.20 -13.46
N LYS A 105 6.90 0.47 -13.11
CA LYS A 105 8.16 -0.12 -12.66
C LYS A 105 7.96 -0.93 -11.37
N TRP A 106 7.15 -0.43 -10.43
CA TRP A 106 6.77 -1.14 -9.19
C TRP A 106 5.75 -2.24 -9.43
N LEU A 107 4.78 -2.02 -10.30
CA LEU A 107 3.75 -2.99 -10.67
C LEU A 107 4.37 -4.26 -11.28
N ASN A 108 5.25 -4.08 -12.27
CA ASN A 108 5.97 -5.19 -12.91
C ASN A 108 6.84 -5.94 -11.90
N ASP A 109 7.42 -5.22 -10.94
CA ASP A 109 8.25 -5.83 -9.89
C ASP A 109 7.43 -6.77 -9.01
N VAL A 110 6.24 -6.34 -8.56
CA VAL A 110 5.29 -7.17 -7.79
C VAL A 110 4.87 -8.38 -8.60
N HIS A 111 4.35 -8.18 -9.81
CA HIS A 111 3.85 -9.28 -10.65
C HIS A 111 4.93 -10.30 -11.02
N SER A 112 6.19 -9.90 -11.13
CA SER A 112 7.29 -10.84 -11.40
C SER A 112 7.74 -11.66 -10.19
N LYS A 113 7.33 -11.29 -8.96
CA LYS A 113 7.85 -11.85 -7.71
C LYS A 113 6.79 -12.49 -6.83
N VAL A 114 5.52 -12.13 -6.96
CA VAL A 114 4.44 -12.67 -6.13
C VAL A 114 3.18 -12.95 -6.96
N MET A 115 2.63 -14.15 -6.74
CA MET A 115 1.36 -14.62 -7.29
C MET A 115 0.54 -15.20 -6.13
N LEU A 116 -0.78 -15.15 -6.27
CA LEU A 116 -1.72 -15.82 -5.38
C LEU A 116 -1.64 -17.34 -5.55
N ALA A 117 -2.25 -18.09 -4.63
CA ALA A 117 -2.25 -19.55 -4.65
C ALA A 117 -2.92 -20.13 -5.90
N ASN A 118 -3.87 -19.41 -6.48
CA ASN A 118 -4.55 -19.73 -7.75
C ASN A 118 -3.73 -19.31 -8.99
N GLN A 119 -2.46 -18.90 -8.82
CA GLN A 119 -1.55 -18.41 -9.87
C GLN A 119 -1.98 -17.10 -10.54
N GLU A 120 -2.94 -16.37 -9.97
CA GLU A 120 -3.27 -15.02 -10.43
C GLU A 120 -2.34 -13.97 -9.82
N PRO A 121 -2.12 -12.83 -10.51
CA PRO A 121 -1.41 -11.70 -9.93
C PRO A 121 -2.09 -11.21 -8.66
N VAL A 122 -1.31 -10.78 -7.66
CA VAL A 122 -1.89 -10.16 -6.45
C VAL A 122 -2.64 -8.87 -6.82
N PRO A 123 -3.81 -8.61 -6.21
CA PRO A 123 -4.53 -7.35 -6.40
C PRO A 123 -3.68 -6.16 -5.96
N VAL A 124 -3.73 -5.09 -6.75
CA VAL A 124 -2.98 -3.86 -6.52
C VAL A 124 -3.93 -2.67 -6.40
N VAL A 125 -3.71 -1.82 -5.40
CA VAL A 125 -4.37 -0.52 -5.24
C VAL A 125 -3.34 0.59 -5.39
N LEU A 126 -3.70 1.65 -6.11
CA LEU A 126 -2.84 2.82 -6.32
C LEU A 126 -3.25 3.96 -5.39
N LEU A 127 -2.30 4.50 -4.62
CA LEU A 127 -2.52 5.69 -3.78
C LEU A 127 -1.81 6.89 -4.38
N ALA A 128 -2.60 7.87 -4.80
CA ALA A 128 -2.17 9.19 -5.22
C ALA A 128 -2.06 10.07 -3.97
N ASN A 129 -0.92 9.98 -3.27
CA ASN A 129 -0.74 10.59 -1.96
C ASN A 129 -0.33 12.06 -2.06
N LYS A 130 -0.51 12.78 -0.94
CA LYS A 130 -0.26 14.23 -0.78
C LYS A 130 -1.22 15.10 -1.58
N CYS A 131 -2.48 14.67 -1.72
CA CYS A 131 -3.52 15.48 -2.34
C CYS A 131 -3.84 16.78 -1.57
N ASP A 132 -3.35 16.93 -0.34
CA ASP A 132 -3.43 18.17 0.43
C ASP A 132 -2.47 19.27 -0.05
N MET A 133 -1.49 18.93 -0.87
CA MET A 133 -0.52 19.89 -1.39
C MET A 133 -1.05 20.51 -2.69
N GLU A 134 -0.83 21.81 -2.86
CA GLU A 134 -1.01 22.49 -4.14
C GLU A 134 -0.03 21.89 -5.17
N ASN A 135 -0.40 21.91 -6.45
CA ASN A 135 0.34 21.31 -7.58
C ASN A 135 0.14 19.80 -7.81
N ALA A 136 -1.08 19.30 -7.68
CA ALA A 136 -1.41 17.98 -8.22
C ALA A 136 -1.14 17.95 -9.73
N THR A 137 -0.26 17.05 -10.17
CA THR A 137 0.23 17.01 -11.56
C THR A 137 -0.50 15.98 -12.43
N VAL A 138 -1.42 15.19 -11.86
CA VAL A 138 -2.08 14.09 -12.57
C VAL A 138 -3.59 14.20 -12.42
N ASP A 139 -4.31 14.23 -13.54
CA ASP A 139 -5.77 14.28 -13.60
C ASP A 139 -6.40 12.91 -13.27
N SER A 140 -7.53 12.92 -12.58
CA SER A 140 -8.27 11.72 -12.16
C SER A 140 -8.69 10.81 -13.32
N ARG A 141 -8.94 11.36 -14.52
CA ARG A 141 -9.23 10.59 -15.74
C ARG A 141 -8.02 9.81 -16.20
N VAL A 142 -6.83 10.41 -16.11
CA VAL A 142 -5.56 9.74 -16.45
C VAL A 142 -5.32 8.59 -15.48
N LEU A 143 -5.54 8.79 -14.18
CA LEU A 143 -5.40 7.73 -13.17
C LEU A 143 -6.38 6.57 -13.41
N SER A 144 -7.63 6.90 -13.72
CA SER A 144 -8.66 5.88 -14.00
C SER A 144 -8.32 5.04 -15.22
N GLN A 145 -7.94 5.69 -16.33
CA GLN A 145 -7.51 5.00 -17.54
C GLN A 145 -6.25 4.17 -17.29
N PHE A 146 -5.26 4.73 -16.59
CA PHE A 146 -4.04 4.03 -16.24
C PHE A 146 -4.32 2.77 -15.42
N CYS A 147 -5.21 2.82 -14.43
CA CYS A 147 -5.54 1.65 -13.62
C CYS A 147 -6.23 0.57 -14.44
N GLN A 148 -7.18 0.95 -15.30
CA GLN A 148 -7.88 0.02 -16.19
C GLN A 148 -6.92 -0.66 -17.16
N SER A 149 -5.98 0.08 -17.77
CA SER A 149 -5.03 -0.48 -18.72
C SER A 149 -3.99 -1.42 -18.08
N ASN A 150 -3.80 -1.34 -16.77
CA ASN A 150 -2.75 -2.07 -16.05
C ASN A 150 -3.29 -3.06 -14.99
N ASN A 151 -4.58 -3.40 -15.03
CA ASN A 151 -5.22 -4.30 -14.05
C ASN A 151 -4.99 -3.90 -12.58
N ILE A 152 -4.95 -2.59 -12.31
CA ILE A 152 -4.97 -2.06 -10.95
C ILE A 152 -6.43 -1.99 -10.51
N VAL A 153 -6.74 -2.58 -9.35
CA VAL A 153 -8.11 -2.78 -8.87
C VAL A 153 -8.83 -1.46 -8.67
N ASN A 154 -8.17 -0.48 -8.05
CA ASN A 154 -8.70 0.84 -7.83
C ASN A 154 -7.59 1.85 -7.50
N TRP A 155 -7.93 3.14 -7.49
CA TRP A 155 -7.05 4.19 -7.03
C TRP A 155 -7.76 5.18 -6.12
N PHE A 156 -7.00 5.82 -5.23
CA PHE A 156 -7.52 6.82 -4.29
C PHE A 156 -6.55 7.99 -4.16
N GLU A 157 -7.07 9.22 -4.19
CA GLU A 157 -6.34 10.38 -3.68
C GLU A 157 -6.27 10.27 -2.16
N THR A 158 -5.07 10.38 -1.60
CA THR A 158 -4.86 10.24 -0.16
C THR A 158 -4.04 11.37 0.41
N SER A 159 -4.29 11.68 1.67
CA SER A 159 -3.42 12.57 2.44
C SER A 159 -3.17 11.96 3.81
N ALA A 160 -1.94 11.48 4.02
CA ALA A 160 -1.50 11.09 5.37
C ALA A 160 -1.53 12.27 6.35
N LYS A 161 -1.33 13.51 5.86
CA LYS A 161 -1.33 14.72 6.67
C LYS A 161 -2.75 15.05 7.18
N ASN A 162 -3.72 15.11 6.27
CA ASN A 162 -5.09 15.52 6.56
C ASN A 162 -6.05 14.35 6.78
N ASN A 163 -5.54 13.11 6.78
CA ASN A 163 -6.32 11.89 6.91
C ASN A 163 -7.44 11.73 5.86
N ILE A 164 -7.12 12.01 4.58
CA ILE A 164 -8.07 11.90 3.47
C ILE A 164 -7.96 10.49 2.87
N ASN A 165 -9.09 9.77 2.78
CA ASN A 165 -9.25 8.42 2.19
C ASN A 165 -8.29 7.34 2.74
N ILE A 166 -7.92 7.43 4.02
CA ILE A 166 -7.05 6.44 4.70
C ILE A 166 -7.81 5.64 5.78
N VAL A 167 -8.79 6.25 6.45
CA VAL A 167 -9.54 5.68 7.59
C VAL A 167 -11.01 5.55 7.24
#